data_AF-A0A1W9HM40-F1
#
_entry.id   AF-A0A1W9HM40-F1
#
_cell.length_a   1.000
_cell.length_b   1.000
_cell.length_c   1.000
_cell.angle_alpha   90.00
_cell.angle_beta   90.00
_cell.angle_gamma   90.00
#
_symmetry.space_group_name_H-M   'P 1'
#
loop_
_entity.id
_entity.type
_entity.pdbx_description
1 polymer ?
#
loop_
_entity_poly.entity_id
_entity_poly.type
_entity_poly.pdbx_seq_one_letter_code
_entity_poly.pdbx_strand_id
1 'polypeptide(L)'
;MPFSSGNSLYGLSPGGRARWKIENETFNSLKNQGYEFEHNFGHGYKNLSVNMSYLMMMAFLFDQFSELSCKHFQKALQERFGKRIRLWEKMKAAYEMLSEIPGWTFLMRLIYEPDEVLKVSFNSS
;
A
#
# COMPACT_ATOMS: atom_id res chain seq x y z
N MET A 1 36.63 16.56 16.22
CA MET A 1 36.76 15.76 14.97
C MET A 1 36.46 16.66 13.79
N PRO A 2 37.32 16.74 12.76
CA PRO A 2 37.09 17.64 11.63
C PRO A 2 36.05 17.05 10.66
N PHE A 3 35.18 17.91 10.15
CA PHE A 3 34.14 17.60 9.16
C PHE A 3 34.80 17.44 7.79
N SER A 4 34.90 16.21 7.28
CA SER A 4 35.44 15.93 5.94
C SER A 4 34.40 16.27 4.86
N SER A 5 34.70 17.26 4.05
CA SER A 5 33.87 17.88 3.01
C SER A 5 33.71 17.05 1.72
N GLY A 6 33.74 15.71 1.81
CA GLY A 6 33.66 14.81 0.65
C GLY A 6 32.39 13.95 0.55
N ASN A 7 31.69 13.70 1.66
CA ASN A 7 30.62 12.68 1.72
C ASN A 7 29.20 13.24 1.89
N SER A 8 29.04 14.56 2.11
CA SER A 8 27.73 15.15 2.44
C SER A 8 26.80 15.34 1.23
N LEU A 9 27.34 15.56 0.03
CA LEU A 9 26.53 15.80 -1.18
C LEU A 9 25.89 14.51 -1.72
N TYR A 10 26.60 13.39 -1.63
CA TYR A 10 26.11 12.08 -2.06
C TYR A 10 24.97 11.56 -1.18
N GLY A 11 24.97 11.88 0.13
CA GLY A 11 23.88 11.51 1.04
C GLY A 11 22.59 12.29 0.83
N LEU A 12 22.68 13.54 0.36
CA LEU A 12 21.51 14.41 0.12
C LEU A 12 20.85 14.18 -1.25
N SER A 13 21.63 13.70 -2.22
CA SER A 13 21.18 13.47 -3.61
C SER A 13 19.98 12.51 -3.73
N PRO A 14 19.92 11.36 -3.02
CA PRO A 14 18.74 10.48 -3.03
C PRO A 14 17.49 11.15 -2.45
N GLY A 15 17.63 11.93 -1.38
CA GLY A 15 16.52 12.67 -0.77
C GLY A 15 15.93 13.73 -1.70
N GLY A 16 16.80 14.46 -2.43
CA GLY A 16 16.39 15.41 -3.45
C GLY A 16 15.59 14.76 -4.59
N ARG A 17 16.06 13.62 -5.11
CA ARG A 17 15.33 12.85 -6.15
C ARG A 17 13.99 12.32 -5.65
N ALA A 18 13.94 11.80 -4.42
CA ALA A 18 12.71 11.32 -3.81
C ALA A 18 11.68 12.46 -3.67
N ARG A 19 12.10 13.62 -3.17
CA ARG A 19 11.24 14.82 -3.07
C ARG A 19 10.70 15.25 -4.43
N TRP A 20 11.58 15.37 -5.43
CA TRP A 20 11.18 15.76 -6.78
C TRP A 20 10.16 14.78 -7.38
N LYS A 21 10.32 13.47 -7.13
CA LYS A 21 9.40 12.44 -7.61
C LYS A 21 8.05 12.51 -6.90
N ILE A 22 8.03 12.72 -5.58
CA ILE A 22 6.80 12.95 -4.81
C ILE A 22 6.05 14.17 -5.36
N GLU A 23 6.77 15.25 -5.70
CA GLU A 23 6.18 16.48 -6.24
C GLU A 23 5.62 16.31 -7.65
N ASN A 24 6.40 15.75 -8.58
CA ASN A 24 6.01 15.68 -9.98
C ASN A 24 5.08 14.52 -10.32
N GLU A 25 5.13 13.42 -9.57
CA GLU A 25 4.24 12.28 -9.79
C GLU A 25 3.07 12.34 -8.81
N THR A 26 3.34 12.23 -7.50
CA THR A 26 2.27 12.09 -6.50
C THR A 26 1.44 13.36 -6.39
N PHE A 27 2.03 14.53 -6.11
CA PHE A 27 1.25 15.75 -5.95
C PHE A 27 0.56 16.19 -7.26
N ASN A 28 1.17 15.94 -8.42
CA ASN A 28 0.52 16.18 -9.70
C ASN A 28 -0.71 15.26 -9.90
N SER A 29 -0.60 13.97 -9.57
CA SER A 29 -1.75 13.05 -9.58
C SER A 29 -2.85 13.49 -8.62
N LEU A 30 -2.49 13.94 -7.41
CA LEU A 30 -3.47 14.41 -6.41
C LEU A 30 -4.21 15.67 -6.84
N LYS A 31 -3.57 16.53 -7.63
CA LYS A 31 -4.18 17.76 -8.14
C LYS A 31 -4.99 17.51 -9.41
N ASN A 32 -4.46 16.71 -10.35
CA ASN A 32 -4.91 16.70 -11.74
C ASN A 32 -5.51 15.36 -12.22
N GLN A 33 -5.36 14.25 -11.48
CA GLN A 33 -5.85 12.91 -11.91
C GLN A 33 -7.09 12.45 -11.14
N GLY A 34 -8.07 13.34 -10.95
CA GLY A 34 -9.40 12.99 -10.43
C GLY A 34 -9.53 12.93 -8.91
N TYR A 35 -8.47 13.25 -8.15
CA TYR A 35 -8.58 13.48 -6.70
C TYR A 35 -8.97 14.92 -6.35
N GLU A 36 -8.78 15.87 -7.29
CA GLU A 36 -9.24 17.26 -7.24
C GLU A 36 -9.01 17.96 -5.89
N PHE A 37 -7.86 17.71 -5.24
CA PHE A 37 -7.57 18.29 -3.91
C PHE A 37 -7.56 19.83 -3.88
N GLU A 38 -7.44 20.48 -5.04
CA GLU A 38 -7.53 21.95 -5.18
C GLU A 38 -8.97 22.47 -5.25
N HIS A 39 -9.95 21.63 -5.61
CA HIS A 39 -11.35 22.00 -5.78
C HIS A 39 -12.25 21.05 -4.98
N ASN A 40 -12.75 21.49 -3.81
CA ASN A 40 -13.64 20.63 -3.02
C ASN A 40 -15.08 20.68 -3.59
N PHE A 41 -15.48 19.73 -4.42
CA PHE A 41 -16.83 19.73 -5.01
C PHE A 41 -17.91 19.30 -3.98
N GLY A 42 -18.46 20.23 -3.18
CA GLY A 42 -19.65 19.98 -2.35
C GLY A 42 -19.87 20.93 -1.18
N HIS A 43 -21.12 21.34 -0.95
CA HIS A 43 -21.59 22.30 0.06
C HIS A 43 -21.03 22.10 1.49
N GLY A 44 -20.25 23.07 2.00
CA GLY A 44 -19.87 23.17 3.41
C GLY A 44 -18.44 22.73 3.74
N TYR A 45 -17.47 23.56 3.37
CA TYR A 45 -16.03 23.30 3.40
C TYR A 45 -15.37 23.53 4.77
N LYS A 46 -15.34 22.53 5.65
CA LYS A 46 -14.28 22.47 6.67
C LYS A 46 -13.71 21.06 6.71
N ASN A 47 -12.46 20.93 6.25
CA ASN A 47 -11.61 19.74 6.40
C ASN A 47 -11.79 18.55 5.44
N LEU A 48 -12.58 18.63 4.36
CA LEU A 48 -12.74 17.47 3.44
C LEU A 48 -11.42 17.06 2.78
N SER A 49 -10.70 18.00 2.14
CA SER A 49 -9.37 17.74 1.59
C SER A 49 -8.41 17.23 2.66
N VAL A 50 -8.41 17.83 3.84
CA VAL A 50 -7.55 17.41 4.97
C VAL A 50 -7.86 15.98 5.41
N ASN A 51 -9.14 15.60 5.51
CA ASN A 51 -9.57 14.24 5.84
C ASN A 51 -9.13 13.24 4.77
N MET A 52 -9.26 13.60 3.49
CA MET A 52 -8.77 12.74 2.39
C MET A 52 -7.25 12.59 2.43
N SER A 53 -6.49 13.64 2.77
CA SER A 53 -5.05 13.54 2.99
C SER A 53 -4.73 12.59 4.14
N TYR A 54 -5.46 12.67 5.26
CA TYR A 54 -5.26 11.76 6.40
C TYR A 54 -5.59 10.30 6.05
N LEU A 55 -6.69 10.05 5.35
CA LEU A 55 -7.07 8.71 4.92
C LEU A 55 -6.05 8.12 3.96
N MET A 56 -5.49 8.93 3.07
CA MET A 56 -4.42 8.50 2.16
C MET A 56 -3.13 8.15 2.91
N MET A 57 -2.70 9.00 3.85
CA MET A 57 -1.53 8.69 4.69
C MET A 57 -1.76 7.45 5.55
N MET A 58 -2.99 7.26 6.05
CA MET A 58 -3.38 6.06 6.79
C MET A 58 -3.32 4.81 5.90
N ALA A 59 -3.79 4.88 4.65
CA ALA A 59 -3.71 3.78 3.71
C ALA A 59 -2.25 3.37 3.43
N PHE A 60 -1.37 4.34 3.16
CA PHE A 60 0.06 4.08 2.98
C PHE A 60 0.73 3.50 4.23
N LEU A 61 0.34 3.95 5.41
CA LEU A 61 0.84 3.41 6.66
C LEU A 61 0.38 1.96 6.86
N PHE A 62 -0.89 1.68 6.58
CA PHE A 62 -1.45 0.32 6.70
C PHE A 62 -0.76 -0.66 5.75
N ASP A 63 -0.43 -0.20 4.55
CA ASP A 63 0.35 -0.93 3.56
C ASP A 63 1.76 -1.31 4.05
N GLN A 64 2.44 -0.38 4.70
CA GLN A 64 3.77 -0.61 5.28
C GLN A 64 3.68 -1.50 6.51
N PHE A 65 2.68 -1.28 7.36
CA PHE A 65 2.41 -2.10 8.53
C PHE A 65 2.12 -3.56 8.16
N SER A 66 1.29 -3.78 7.13
CA SER A 66 0.96 -5.12 6.64
C SER A 66 2.20 -5.84 6.11
N GLU A 67 3.07 -5.13 5.38
CA GLU A 67 4.31 -5.69 4.89
C GLU A 67 5.28 -6.01 6.03
N LEU A 68 5.42 -5.16 7.04
CA LEU A 68 6.29 -5.40 8.19
C LEU A 68 5.80 -6.54 9.10
N SER A 69 4.49 -6.68 9.26
CA SER A 69 3.88 -7.65 10.18
C SER A 69 3.69 -9.04 9.58
N CYS A 70 3.56 -9.17 8.25
CA CYS A 70 3.14 -10.42 7.61
C CYS A 70 4.13 -10.93 6.56
N LYS A 71 4.81 -12.05 6.88
CA LYS A 71 5.71 -12.74 5.93
C LYS A 71 4.98 -13.28 4.70
N HIS A 72 3.75 -13.77 4.84
CA HIS A 72 2.96 -14.26 3.70
C HIS A 72 2.58 -13.13 2.74
N PHE A 73 2.29 -11.93 3.27
CA PHE A 73 2.07 -10.73 2.45
C PHE A 73 3.33 -10.38 1.65
N GLN A 74 4.50 -10.34 2.31
CA GLN A 74 5.78 -10.08 1.64
C GLN A 74 6.06 -11.10 0.53
N LYS A 75 5.90 -12.39 0.82
CA LYS A 75 6.11 -13.47 -0.16
C LYS A 75 5.12 -13.40 -1.32
N ALA A 76 3.83 -13.15 -1.06
CA ALA A 76 2.84 -12.95 -2.11
C ALA A 76 3.22 -11.76 -3.01
N LEU A 77 3.64 -10.65 -2.43
CA LEU A 77 4.05 -9.48 -3.17
C LEU A 77 5.31 -9.74 -4.01
N GLN A 78 6.34 -10.35 -3.43
CA GLN A 78 7.65 -10.53 -4.07
C GLN A 78 7.69 -11.68 -5.08
N GLU A 79 7.02 -12.80 -4.77
CA GLU A 79 7.17 -14.04 -5.54
C GLU A 79 6.01 -14.32 -6.49
N ARG A 80 4.81 -13.79 -6.23
CA ARG A 80 3.61 -14.08 -7.03
C ARG A 80 3.17 -12.91 -7.90
N PHE A 81 3.03 -11.71 -7.31
CA PHE A 81 2.30 -10.62 -7.99
C PHE A 81 3.19 -9.48 -8.48
N GLY A 82 4.30 -9.19 -7.80
CA GLY A 82 5.27 -8.14 -8.12
C GLY A 82 4.78 -6.70 -7.91
N LYS A 83 3.46 -6.46 -7.93
CA LYS A 83 2.84 -5.13 -7.73
C LYS A 83 1.72 -5.21 -6.70
N ARG A 84 1.64 -4.23 -5.80
CA ARG A 84 0.61 -4.14 -4.74
C ARG A 84 -0.81 -4.16 -5.30
N ILE A 85 -1.04 -3.44 -6.41
CA ILE A 85 -2.36 -3.39 -7.06
C ILE A 85 -2.89 -4.79 -7.40
N ARG A 86 -2.02 -5.68 -7.90
CA ARG A 86 -2.40 -7.07 -8.25
C ARG A 86 -2.70 -7.89 -6.99
N LEU A 87 -1.93 -7.69 -5.93
CA LEU A 87 -2.18 -8.34 -4.64
C LEU A 87 -3.53 -7.92 -4.08
N TRP A 88 -3.86 -6.62 -4.11
CA TRP A 88 -5.15 -6.11 -3.65
C TRP A 88 -6.32 -6.62 -4.49
N GLU A 89 -6.14 -6.76 -5.81
CA GLU A 89 -7.15 -7.39 -6.67
C GLU A 89 -7.44 -8.82 -6.23
N LYS A 90 -6.41 -9.59 -5.86
CA LYS A 90 -6.61 -10.95 -5.33
C LYS A 90 -7.24 -10.97 -3.94
N MET A 91 -6.90 -10.02 -3.08
CA MET A 91 -7.57 -9.86 -1.78
C MET A 91 -9.05 -9.56 -1.95
N LYS A 92 -9.40 -8.62 -2.85
CA LYS A 92 -10.80 -8.30 -3.17
C LYS A 92 -11.53 -9.50 -3.75
N ALA A 93 -10.94 -10.20 -4.72
CA ALA A 93 -11.55 -11.40 -5.28
C ALA A 93 -11.81 -12.48 -4.22
N ALA A 94 -10.85 -12.73 -3.32
CA ALA A 94 -11.05 -13.66 -2.21
C ALA A 94 -12.18 -13.22 -1.26
N TYR A 95 -12.27 -11.92 -0.98
CA TYR A 95 -13.34 -11.35 -0.17
C TYR A 95 -14.72 -11.46 -0.83
N GLU A 96 -14.80 -11.29 -2.15
CA GLU A 96 -16.06 -11.42 -2.90
C GLU A 96 -16.49 -12.89 -3.09
N MET A 97 -15.53 -13.81 -3.21
CA MET A 97 -15.81 -15.24 -3.46
C MET A 97 -16.11 -16.05 -2.20
N LEU A 98 -15.54 -15.66 -1.04
CA LEU A 98 -15.69 -16.41 0.20
C LEU A 98 -16.77 -15.79 1.09
N SER A 99 -17.69 -16.63 1.57
CA SER A 99 -18.74 -16.21 2.50
C SER A 99 -18.16 -15.78 3.86
N GLU A 100 -17.07 -16.43 4.29
CA GLU A 100 -16.37 -16.13 5.53
C GLU A 100 -14.86 -16.16 5.33
N ILE A 101 -14.17 -15.16 5.87
CA ILE A 101 -12.72 -15.11 5.97
C ILE A 101 -12.37 -15.16 7.47
N PRO A 102 -11.84 -16.28 7.97
CA PRO A 102 -11.54 -16.46 9.40
C PRO A 102 -10.57 -15.43 9.99
N GLY A 103 -9.72 -14.82 9.15
CA GLY A 103 -8.83 -13.75 9.56
C GLY A 103 -7.75 -13.44 8.54
N TRP A 104 -6.92 -12.44 8.87
CA TRP A 104 -5.86 -11.94 8.00
C TRP A 104 -4.84 -13.01 7.58
N THR A 105 -4.39 -13.83 8.53
CA THR A 105 -3.41 -14.89 8.26
C THR A 105 -3.95 -15.92 7.28
N PHE A 106 -5.23 -16.31 7.41
CA PHE A 106 -5.88 -17.22 6.48
C PHE A 106 -5.95 -16.60 5.08
N LEU A 107 -6.42 -15.35 4.97
CA LEU A 107 -6.52 -14.63 3.71
C LEU A 107 -5.15 -14.55 3.01
N MET A 108 -4.10 -14.16 3.72
CA MET A 108 -2.76 -14.03 3.15
C MET A 108 -2.18 -15.38 2.73
N ARG A 109 -2.42 -16.43 3.51
CA ARG A 109 -1.96 -17.78 3.16
C ARG A 109 -2.73 -18.34 1.97
N LEU A 110 -4.04 -18.11 1.89
CA LEU A 110 -4.85 -18.51 0.73
C LEU A 110 -4.35 -17.83 -0.56
N ILE A 111 -3.99 -16.55 -0.48
CA ILE A 111 -3.50 -15.80 -1.64
C ILE A 111 -2.09 -16.25 -2.06
N TYR A 112 -1.23 -16.60 -1.09
CA TYR A 112 0.14 -17.04 -1.38
C TYR A 112 0.24 -18.53 -1.72
N GLU A 113 -0.51 -19.41 -1.07
CA GLU A 113 -0.46 -20.87 -1.17
C GLU A 113 -1.89 -21.46 -1.20
N PRO A 114 -2.66 -21.19 -2.26
CA PRO A 114 -4.07 -21.59 -2.32
C PRO A 114 -4.25 -23.11 -2.24
N ASP A 115 -3.40 -23.88 -2.90
CA ASP A 115 -3.53 -25.34 -2.97
C ASP A 115 -3.36 -26.02 -1.60
N GLU A 116 -2.48 -25.51 -0.75
CA GLU A 116 -2.30 -26.05 0.60
C GLU A 116 -3.49 -25.74 1.49
N VAL A 117 -3.96 -24.48 1.46
CA VAL A 117 -5.06 -24.01 2.32
C VAL A 117 -6.36 -24.72 1.96
N LEU A 118 -6.65 -24.85 0.66
CA LEU A 118 -7.86 -25.50 0.18
C LEU A 118 -7.85 -27.01 0.52
N LYS A 119 -6.72 -27.70 0.35
CA LYS A 119 -6.60 -29.13 0.75
C LYS A 119 -6.87 -29.35 2.24
N VAL A 120 -6.37 -28.45 3.10
CA VAL A 120 -6.62 -28.53 4.54
C VAL A 120 -8.11 -28.36 4.84
N SER A 121 -8.80 -27.40 4.21
CA SER A 121 -10.23 -27.17 4.45
C SER A 121 -11.14 -28.32 4.00
N PHE A 122 -10.80 -29.00 2.89
CA PHE A 122 -11.58 -30.14 2.40
C PHE A 122 -11.37 -31.41 3.23
N ASN A 123 -10.18 -31.59 3.84
CA ASN A 123 -9.89 -32.74 4.69
C ASN A 123 -10.42 -32.59 6.13
N SER A 124 -10.81 -31.38 6.55
CA SER A 124 -11.36 -31.09 7.87
C SER A 124 -12.90 -31.05 7.92
N SER A 125 -13.58 -31.43 6.83
CA SER A 125 -15.05 -31.57 6.72
C SER A 125 -15.43 -33.03 6.60
#